data_AF-A0A7X9GXN4-F1
#
_entry.id   AF-A0A7X9GXN4-F1
#
_cell.length_a   1.000
_cell.length_b   1.000
_cell.length_c   1.000
_cell.angle_alpha   90.00
_cell.angle_beta   90.00
_cell.angle_gamma   90.00
#
_symmetry.space_group_name_H-M   'P 1'
#
loop_
_entity.id
_entity.type
_entity.pdbx_description
1 polymer ?
#
loop_
_entity_poly.entity_id
_entity_poly.type
_entity_poly.pdbx_seq_one_letter_code
_entity_poly.pdbx_strand_id
1 'polypeptide(L)' 'MKAVIMSGGMGTRLRPLTCHLPKPMVPIFNKPVMEYGIELLKEHGI' A
#
# COMPACT_ATOMS: atom_id res chain seq x y z
N MET A 1 9.89 -6.87 -17.13
CA MET A 1 9.56 -7.81 -16.02
C MET A 1 8.10 -7.56 -15.62
N LYS A 2 7.44 -8.42 -14.85
CA LYS A 2 6.09 -8.14 -14.32
C LYS A 2 6.09 -8.34 -12.80
N ALA A 3 5.42 -7.46 -12.07
CA ALA A 3 5.20 -7.58 -10.63
C ALA A 3 3.72 -7.51 -10.28
N VAL A 4 3.40 -8.03 -9.09
CA VAL A 4 2.05 -7.99 -8.50
C VAL A 4 2.19 -7.54 -7.05
N ILE A 5 1.46 -6.49 -6.66
CA ILE A 5 1.38 -6.03 -5.26
C ILE A 5 0.11 -6.61 -4.63
N MET A 6 0.27 -7.44 -3.60
CA MET A 6 -0.85 -7.99 -2.85
C MET A 6 -1.50 -6.91 -1.97
N SER A 7 -2.60 -6.34 -2.45
CA SER A 7 -3.30 -5.21 -1.84
C SER A 7 -4.67 -5.57 -1.24
N GLY A 8 -4.92 -6.86 -0.98
CA GLY A 8 -6.18 -7.36 -0.42
C GLY A 8 -6.24 -7.41 1.11
N GLY A 9 -7.38 -7.89 1.63
CA GLY A 9 -7.63 -8.13 3.05
C GLY A 9 -8.40 -7.00 3.75
N MET A 10 -9.09 -7.34 4.85
CA MET A 10 -10.03 -6.44 5.54
C MET A 10 -9.39 -5.33 6.41
N GLY A 11 -8.06 -5.31 6.55
CA GLY A 11 -7.36 -4.26 7.32
C GLY A 11 -7.67 -4.21 8.84
N THR A 12 -8.32 -5.23 9.43
CA THR A 12 -8.91 -5.15 10.77
C THR A 12 -7.98 -4.68 11.90
N ARG A 13 -6.68 -4.96 11.81
CA ARG A 13 -5.66 -4.56 12.80
C ARG A 13 -5.35 -3.06 12.82
N LEU A 14 -5.68 -2.33 11.76
CA LEU A 14 -5.44 -0.88 11.64
C LEU A 14 -6.70 -0.04 11.82
N ARG A 15 -7.83 -0.65 12.21
CA ARG A 15 -9.03 0.11 12.53
C ARG A 15 -8.75 1.07 13.71
N PRO A 16 -9.29 2.30 13.69
CA PRO A 16 -10.35 2.79 12.81
C PRO A 16 -9.88 3.30 11.44
N LEU A 17 -8.56 3.41 11.20
CA LEU A 17 -8.02 4.00 9.97
C LEU A 17 -8.54 3.31 8.70
N THR A 18 -8.71 1.99 8.76
CA THR A 18 -9.13 1.19 7.60
C THR A 18 -10.62 0.87 7.54
N CYS A 19 -11.47 1.59 8.27
CA CYS A 19 -12.92 1.43 8.16
C CYS A 19 -13.47 2.01 6.85
N HIS A 20 -12.89 3.12 6.38
CA HIS A 20 -13.29 3.82 5.15
C HIS A 20 -12.16 4.00 4.14
N LEU A 21 -10.96 3.51 4.49
CA LEU A 21 -9.75 3.62 3.68
C LEU A 21 -9.12 2.23 3.51
N PRO A 22 -8.79 1.78 2.29
CA PRO A 22 -8.05 0.54 2.11
C PRO A 22 -6.69 0.61 2.82
N LYS A 23 -6.23 -0.49 3.42
CA LYS A 23 -4.91 -0.56 4.07
C LYS A 23 -3.76 0.01 3.22
N PRO A 24 -3.65 -0.29 1.91
CA PRO A 24 -2.58 0.25 1.07
C PRO A 24 -2.61 1.77 0.92
N MET A 25 -3.76 2.40 1.14
CA MET A 25 -3.96 3.85 1.02
C MET A 25 -3.76 4.60 2.34
N VAL A 26 -3.53 3.90 3.45
CA VAL A 26 -3.22 4.53 4.74
C VAL A 26 -1.93 5.34 4.59
N PRO A 27 -1.92 6.64 4.99
CA PRO A 27 -0.74 7.47 4.86
C PRO A 27 0.29 7.14 5.96
N ILE A 28 1.55 7.04 5.57
CA ILE A 28 2.73 7.05 6.44
C ILE A 28 3.58 8.23 5.98
N PHE A 29 3.92 9.16 6.87
CA PHE A 29 4.65 10.40 6.52
C PHE A 29 4.07 11.13 5.29
N ASN A 30 2.74 11.33 5.29
CA ASN A 30 1.97 11.96 4.20
C ASN A 30 1.99 11.23 2.85
N LYS A 31 2.38 9.96 2.84
CA LYS A 31 2.48 9.13 1.63
C LYS A 31 1.73 7.81 1.79
N PRO A 32 0.87 7.39 0.85
CA PRO A 32 0.22 6.09 0.91
C PRO A 32 1.23 4.93 1.01
N VAL A 33 0.96 3.93 1.86
CA VAL A 33 1.82 2.73 1.98
C VAL A 33 2.09 2.07 0.62
N MET A 34 1.10 2.05 -0.28
CA MET A 34 1.23 1.49 -1.63
C MET A 34 2.36 2.15 -2.45
N GLU A 35 2.56 3.45 -2.27
CA GLU A 35 3.49 4.22 -3.09
C GLU A 35 4.95 3.79 -2.85
N TYR A 36 5.30 3.43 -1.62
CA TYR A 36 6.61 2.85 -1.30
C TYR A 36 6.89 1.56 -2.09
N GLY A 37 5.86 0.73 -2.28
CA GLY A 37 5.97 -0.49 -3.09
C GLY A 37 6.16 -0.19 -4.57
N ILE A 38 5.44 0.82 -5.09
CA ILE A 38 5.56 1.25 -6.49
C ILE A 38 6.95 1.83 -6.77
N GLU A 39 7.48 2.67 -5.86
CA GLU A 39 8.82 3.23 -6.00
C GLU A 39 9.90 2.16 -5.98
N LEU A 40 9.79 1.18 -5.08
CA LEU A 40 10.73 0.06 -5.04
C LEU A 40 10.72 -0.72 -6.36
N LEU A 41 9.55 -0.98 -6.95
CA LEU A 41 9.45 -1.64 -8.26
C LEU A 41 10.09 -0.79 -9.37
N LYS A 42 9.84 0.52 -9.36
CA LYS A 42 10.41 1.47 -10.31
C LYS A 42 11.94 1.51 -10.23
N GLU A 43 12.52 1.51 -9.03
CA GLU A 43 13.97 1.45 -8.81
C GLU A 43 14.61 0.18 -9.40
N HIS A 44 13.85 -0.91 -9.47
CA HIS A 44 14.29 -2.19 -10.06
C HIS A 44 13.90 -2.34 -11.54
N GLY A 45 13.35 -1.29 -12.17
CA GLY A 45 12.95 -1.30 -13.57
C GLY A 45 11.78 -2.23 -13.89
N ILE A 46 10.88 -2.44 -12.91
CA ILE A 46 9.67 -3.27 -13.07
C ILE A 46 8.45 -2.42 -13.38
#